data_AF-A0AAE0PBF0-F1
#
_entry.id   AF-A0AAE0PBF0-F1
#
_cell.length_a   1.000
_cell.length_b   1.000
_cell.length_c   1.000
_cell.angle_alpha   90.00
_cell.angle_beta   90.00
_cell.angle_gamma   90.00
#
_symmetry.space_group_name_H-M   'P 1'
#
loop_
_entity.id
_entity.type
_entity.pdbx_description
1 polymer ?
#
loop_
_entity_poly.entity_id
_entity_poly.type
_entity_poly.pdbx_seq_one_letter_code
_entity_poly.pdbx_strand_id
1 'polypeptide(L)'
;MAIALPETHQPKDRPEPQDRNRDLDVKDDQPSSDQAQHVHVKSHADSSLPSSPEPHTTNILTTLHNLLTTLHHLFTTLPSLPLSSPIWSLIEHLYRLPSPPPPRVRDPSRPLQLICVGFPRTGTESLAQALTHLGYSHVYHGWDIVYDPSDLCYSPGWVKLARKKFYPPPVSSTHDLSQPSQPVISKEDFDELLGHCQAVTDAPASVFASELITAYPEALVILNQRRDITKWKQSLEKTILKANESWAFWIASWLDRECFWAWHVYERLLWPGLFRCVGGYGELGAVWYIEDGWEPLCKFLDKEVPDTPFPHANAAVGGWKAREEQCNKRWVERAFVNLFLIVVGMISLVLFAWWRW
;
A
#
# COMPACT_ATOMS: atom_id res chain seq x y z
N MET A 1 11.88 2.30 21.80
CA MET A 1 10.44 2.63 21.91
C MET A 1 9.70 1.87 20.82
N ALA A 2 9.20 0.68 21.14
CA ALA A 2 8.32 -0.07 20.25
C ALA A 2 6.90 0.49 20.42
N ILE A 3 6.31 1.02 19.35
CA ILE A 3 4.87 1.28 19.35
C ILE A 3 4.24 0.00 18.82
N ALA A 4 4.01 -0.95 19.73
CA ALA A 4 2.97 -1.93 19.53
C ALA A 4 1.66 -1.16 19.38
N LEU A 5 1.04 -1.25 18.19
CA LEU A 5 -0.32 -0.77 18.02
C LEU A 5 -1.20 -1.55 19.01
N PRO A 6 -2.10 -0.89 19.77
CA PRO A 6 -2.97 -1.58 20.72
C PRO A 6 -3.81 -2.63 19.99
N GLU A 7 -4.01 -3.80 20.62
CA GLU A 7 -4.76 -4.97 20.11
C GLU A 7 -6.26 -4.71 19.79
N THR A 8 -6.69 -3.46 19.73
CA THR A 8 -8.08 -3.07 19.45
C THR A 8 -8.31 -2.55 18.02
N HIS A 9 -7.34 -2.69 17.13
CA HIS A 9 -7.57 -2.63 15.68
C HIS A 9 -6.97 -3.87 15.02
N GLN A 10 -7.77 -4.93 14.94
CA GLN A 10 -7.53 -5.94 13.92
C GLN A 10 -7.72 -5.27 12.54
N PRO A 11 -6.87 -5.56 11.53
CA PRO A 11 -7.23 -5.27 10.15
C PRO A 11 -8.63 -5.84 9.94
N LYS A 12 -9.58 -5.02 9.47
CA LYS A 12 -10.91 -5.55 9.16
C LYS A 12 -10.73 -6.73 8.22
N ASP A 13 -11.17 -7.91 8.64
CA ASP A 13 -11.56 -8.93 7.67
C ASP A 13 -12.57 -8.24 6.74
N ARG A 14 -12.21 -8.16 5.45
CA ARG A 14 -13.10 -7.61 4.44
C ARG A 14 -14.40 -8.41 4.54
N PRO A 15 -15.58 -7.77 4.68
CA PRO A 15 -16.81 -8.47 5.00
C PRO A 15 -17.15 -9.48 3.90
N GLU A 16 -17.44 -10.71 4.31
CA GLU A 16 -18.25 -11.62 3.52
C GLU A 16 -19.63 -10.96 3.26
N PRO A 17 -20.25 -11.17 2.08
CA PRO A 17 -21.60 -10.68 1.82
C PRO A 17 -22.55 -11.33 2.83
N GLN A 18 -23.08 -10.55 3.77
CA GLN A 18 -24.13 -11.03 4.65
C GLN A 18 -25.40 -11.23 3.83
N ASP A 19 -25.80 -12.50 3.70
CA ASP A 19 -27.07 -12.89 3.12
C ASP A 19 -28.18 -12.37 4.05
N ARG A 20 -28.86 -11.30 3.63
CA ARG A 20 -30.08 -10.82 4.27
C ARG A 20 -31.17 -11.83 3.97
N ASN A 21 -31.29 -12.86 4.82
CA ASN A 21 -32.56 -13.46 5.25
C ASN A 21 -32.26 -14.67 6.12
N ARG A 22 -32.32 -14.47 7.44
CA ARG A 22 -33.08 -15.35 8.34
C ARG A 22 -33.17 -14.73 9.74
N ASP A 23 -34.41 -14.41 10.05
CA ASP A 23 -35.07 -14.56 11.36
C ASP A 23 -34.87 -13.47 12.41
N LEU A 24 -35.91 -12.63 12.44
CA LEU A 24 -36.38 -11.83 13.56
C LEU A 24 -36.69 -12.73 14.78
N ASP A 25 -36.27 -12.25 15.95
CA ASP A 25 -36.65 -12.54 17.36
C ASP A 25 -37.60 -13.71 17.68
N VAL A 26 -37.32 -14.42 18.79
CA VAL A 26 -38.07 -14.28 20.07
C VAL A 26 -37.47 -15.17 21.18
N LYS A 27 -37.56 -14.64 22.41
CA LYS A 27 -37.13 -15.13 23.73
C LYS A 27 -37.90 -16.36 24.25
N ASP A 28 -37.25 -17.12 25.12
CA ASP A 28 -37.82 -18.12 26.04
C ASP A 28 -38.85 -17.52 27.02
N ASP A 29 -39.97 -18.23 27.21
CA ASP A 29 -40.72 -18.38 28.48
C ASP A 29 -41.67 -19.59 28.39
N GLN A 30 -41.69 -20.46 29.41
CA GLN A 30 -42.58 -21.63 29.58
C GLN A 30 -43.84 -21.29 30.44
N PRO A 31 -44.76 -22.25 30.76
CA PRO A 31 -45.71 -22.97 29.90
C PRO A 31 -47.18 -22.83 30.42
N SER A 32 -48.20 -23.00 29.57
CA SER A 32 -49.56 -23.33 30.06
C SER A 32 -50.44 -24.06 29.04
N SER A 33 -51.26 -24.97 29.57
CA SER A 33 -52.27 -25.86 29.00
C SER A 33 -53.24 -25.23 27.98
N ASP A 34 -53.59 -25.96 26.90
CA ASP A 34 -54.82 -26.77 26.79
C ASP A 34 -55.09 -27.25 25.34
N GLN A 35 -55.36 -28.55 25.25
CA GLN A 35 -56.32 -29.32 24.43
C GLN A 35 -56.58 -29.12 22.92
N ALA A 36 -56.80 -30.30 22.31
CA ALA A 36 -57.66 -30.65 21.15
C ALA A 36 -57.14 -30.32 19.74
N GLN A 37 -57.39 -31.09 18.67
CA GLN A 37 -57.69 -32.49 18.36
C GLN A 37 -57.78 -32.56 16.81
N HIS A 38 -57.58 -33.74 16.23
CA HIS A 38 -57.97 -34.19 14.87
C HIS A 38 -57.09 -33.77 13.65
N VAL A 39 -56.91 -34.55 12.58
CA VAL A 39 -57.22 -35.95 12.21
C VAL A 39 -56.34 -36.32 10.99
N HIS A 40 -56.01 -37.60 10.91
CA HIS A 40 -55.30 -38.29 9.84
C HIS A 40 -56.13 -38.36 8.54
N VAL A 41 -55.57 -38.06 7.37
CA VAL A 41 -55.95 -38.71 6.10
C VAL A 41 -54.71 -38.93 5.22
N LYS A 42 -54.42 -40.19 4.91
CA LYS A 42 -53.55 -40.62 3.80
C LYS A 42 -54.44 -40.95 2.61
N SER A 43 -54.04 -40.58 1.40
CA SER A 43 -54.44 -41.30 0.18
C SER A 43 -53.29 -41.35 -0.84
N HIS A 44 -53.12 -42.53 -1.42
CA HIS A 44 -52.19 -42.91 -2.48
C HIS A 44 -52.69 -42.42 -3.86
N ALA A 45 -51.76 -42.17 -4.80
CA ALA A 45 -51.57 -42.94 -6.04
C ALA A 45 -50.94 -42.11 -7.18
N ASP A 46 -50.12 -42.80 -7.97
CA ASP A 46 -49.31 -42.38 -9.11
C ASP A 46 -50.04 -41.62 -10.24
N SER A 47 -49.30 -40.73 -10.92
CA SER A 47 -49.32 -40.67 -12.39
C SER A 47 -48.04 -40.05 -12.94
N SER A 48 -47.43 -40.76 -13.89
CA SER A 48 -46.25 -40.41 -14.66
C SER A 48 -46.62 -39.52 -15.86
N LEU A 49 -45.85 -38.46 -16.09
CA LEU A 49 -45.84 -37.65 -17.32
C LEU A 49 -44.39 -37.42 -17.77
N PRO A 50 -44.12 -37.40 -19.09
CA PRO A 50 -42.76 -37.36 -19.63
C PRO A 50 -42.16 -35.96 -19.54
N SER A 51 -40.88 -35.88 -19.16
CA SER A 51 -40.10 -34.66 -19.09
C SER A 51 -39.82 -34.08 -20.49
N SER A 52 -40.23 -32.85 -20.71
CA SER A 52 -39.76 -31.99 -21.80
C SER A 52 -38.31 -31.55 -21.55
N PRO A 53 -37.44 -31.47 -22.56
CA PRO A 53 -36.08 -30.97 -22.37
C PRO A 53 -36.11 -29.44 -22.17
N GLU A 54 -35.69 -28.97 -21.00
CA GLU A 54 -35.45 -27.54 -20.78
C GLU A 54 -34.24 -27.06 -21.59
N PRO A 55 -34.33 -25.93 -22.32
CA PRO A 55 -33.28 -25.50 -23.24
C PRO A 55 -32.30 -24.53 -22.57
N HIS A 56 -31.00 -24.85 -22.60
CA HIS A 56 -29.82 -23.98 -22.64
C HIS A 56 -29.61 -22.79 -21.64
N THR A 57 -30.62 -22.30 -20.92
CA THR A 57 -30.54 -21.16 -19.99
C THR A 57 -29.85 -21.50 -18.68
N THR A 58 -29.98 -22.75 -18.21
CA THR A 58 -29.35 -23.25 -16.98
C THR A 58 -27.82 -23.16 -17.05
N ASN A 59 -27.22 -23.48 -18.21
CA ASN A 59 -25.77 -23.44 -18.39
C ASN A 59 -25.19 -22.01 -18.31
N ILE A 60 -25.92 -20.99 -18.76
CA ILE A 60 -25.45 -19.60 -18.76
C ILE A 60 -25.43 -19.06 -17.32
N LEU A 61 -26.51 -19.29 -16.55
CA LEU A 61 -26.60 -18.86 -15.16
C LEU A 61 -25.57 -19.57 -14.28
N THR A 62 -25.34 -20.86 -14.48
CA THR A 62 -24.30 -21.61 -13.76
C THR A 62 -22.90 -21.14 -14.15
N THR A 63 -22.64 -20.84 -15.42
CA THR A 63 -21.34 -20.32 -15.88
C THR A 63 -21.05 -18.94 -15.30
N LEU A 64 -22.05 -18.05 -15.30
CA LEU A 64 -21.93 -16.72 -14.71
C LEU A 64 -21.70 -16.80 -13.20
N HIS A 65 -22.43 -17.68 -12.51
CA HIS A 65 -22.24 -17.92 -11.09
C HIS A 65 -20.82 -18.43 -10.78
N ASN A 66 -20.34 -19.42 -11.53
CA ASN A 66 -18.98 -19.96 -11.36
C ASN A 66 -17.90 -18.91 -11.63
N LEU A 67 -18.07 -18.05 -12.63
CA LEU A 67 -17.17 -16.94 -12.92
C LEU A 67 -17.15 -15.94 -11.77
N LEU A 68 -18.31 -15.53 -11.27
CA LEU A 68 -18.43 -14.59 -10.15
C LEU A 68 -17.80 -15.16 -8.86
N THR A 69 -18.03 -16.44 -8.57
CA THR A 69 -17.43 -17.14 -7.43
C THR A 69 -15.91 -17.25 -7.58
N THR A 70 -15.41 -17.53 -8.79
CA THR A 70 -13.95 -17.58 -9.06
C THR A 70 -13.32 -16.20 -8.92
N LEU A 71 -13.95 -15.15 -9.46
CA LEU A 71 -13.48 -13.78 -9.31
C LEU A 71 -13.50 -13.38 -7.83
N HIS A 72 -14.57 -13.68 -7.10
CA HIS A 72 -14.66 -13.43 -5.68
C HIS A 72 -13.51 -14.10 -4.92
N HIS A 73 -13.29 -15.40 -5.13
CA HIS A 73 -12.17 -16.12 -4.53
C HIS A 73 -10.82 -15.52 -4.90
N LEU A 74 -10.59 -15.16 -6.17
CA LEU A 74 -9.36 -14.52 -6.60
C LEU A 74 -9.13 -13.19 -5.86
N PHE A 75 -10.16 -12.35 -5.75
CA PHE A 75 -10.06 -11.04 -5.10
C PHE A 75 -9.97 -11.10 -3.57
N THR A 76 -10.36 -12.21 -2.93
CA THR A 76 -10.26 -12.40 -1.48
C THR A 76 -9.00 -13.18 -1.08
N THR A 77 -8.59 -14.18 -1.86
CA THR A 77 -7.42 -15.03 -1.55
C THR A 77 -6.10 -14.43 -2.02
N LEU A 78 -6.07 -13.79 -3.20
CA LEU A 78 -4.83 -13.24 -3.75
C LEU A 78 -4.21 -12.19 -2.82
N PRO A 79 -4.98 -11.24 -2.22
CA PRO A 79 -4.40 -10.29 -1.27
C PRO A 79 -3.87 -10.91 0.03
N SER A 80 -4.34 -12.10 0.42
CA SER A 80 -3.92 -12.79 1.66
C SER A 80 -2.74 -13.75 1.44
N LEU A 81 -2.32 -13.97 0.19
CA LEU A 81 -1.12 -14.77 -0.09
C LEU A 81 0.15 -14.08 0.43
N PRO A 82 1.10 -14.84 1.02
CA PRO A 82 2.37 -14.28 1.47
C PRO A 82 3.06 -13.49 0.35
N LEU A 83 3.64 -12.33 0.67
CA LEU A 83 4.34 -11.50 -0.33
C LEU A 83 5.59 -12.18 -0.92
N SER A 84 6.10 -13.22 -0.26
CA SER A 84 7.13 -14.12 -0.78
C SER A 84 6.62 -15.10 -1.85
N SER A 85 5.31 -15.21 -2.08
CA SER A 85 4.72 -16.13 -3.05
C SER A 85 5.09 -15.75 -4.50
N PRO A 86 5.46 -16.72 -5.37
CA PRO A 86 5.78 -16.47 -6.78
C PRO A 86 4.66 -15.80 -7.59
N ILE A 87 3.40 -15.91 -7.13
CA ILE A 87 2.26 -15.25 -7.77
C ILE A 87 2.46 -13.74 -7.87
N TRP A 88 3.13 -13.13 -6.89
CA TRP A 88 3.37 -11.69 -6.90
C TRP A 88 4.39 -11.30 -7.95
N SER A 89 5.40 -12.14 -8.21
CA SER A 89 6.32 -11.93 -9.34
C SER A 89 5.61 -12.03 -10.69
N LEU A 90 4.63 -12.94 -10.81
CA LEU A 90 3.77 -12.99 -12.00
C LEU A 90 2.94 -11.72 -12.15
N ILE A 91 2.29 -11.25 -11.07
CA ILE A 91 1.49 -10.03 -11.09
C ILE A 91 2.36 -8.81 -11.43
N GLU A 92 3.51 -8.67 -10.79
CA GLU A 92 4.49 -7.62 -11.09
C GLU A 92 4.94 -7.63 -12.55
N HIS A 93 5.05 -8.81 -13.16
CA HIS A 93 5.32 -8.94 -14.59
C HIS A 93 4.16 -8.43 -15.46
N LEU A 94 2.90 -8.75 -15.09
CA LEU A 94 1.71 -8.25 -15.80
C LEU A 94 1.59 -6.72 -15.73
N TYR A 95 1.98 -6.13 -14.60
CA TYR A 95 1.94 -4.68 -14.38
C TYR A 95 3.22 -3.95 -14.78
N ARG A 96 4.15 -4.60 -15.49
CA ARG A 96 5.41 -3.98 -15.90
C ARG A 96 5.16 -2.66 -16.65
N LEU A 97 5.95 -1.65 -16.34
CA LEU A 97 5.92 -0.38 -17.07
C LEU A 97 6.44 -0.60 -18.51
N PRO A 98 5.78 -0.05 -19.55
CA PRO A 98 6.25 -0.22 -20.94
C PRO A 98 7.64 0.38 -21.15
N SER A 99 7.88 1.52 -20.51
CA SER A 99 9.13 2.26 -20.53
C SER A 99 9.55 2.49 -19.09
N PRO A 100 10.32 1.57 -18.47
CA PRO A 100 10.84 1.81 -17.13
C PRO A 100 11.81 3.00 -17.16
N PRO A 101 11.86 3.81 -16.09
CA PRO A 101 12.79 4.93 -16.04
C PRO A 101 14.25 4.42 -16.07
N PRO A 102 15.18 5.20 -16.65
CA PRO A 102 16.59 4.91 -16.52
C PRO A 102 17.02 5.00 -15.05
N PRO A 103 18.04 4.25 -14.60
CA PRO A 103 18.59 4.42 -13.28
C PRO A 103 19.07 5.86 -13.06
N ARG A 104 18.74 6.43 -11.89
CA ARG A 104 19.31 7.71 -11.48
C ARG A 104 20.82 7.52 -11.21
N VAL A 105 21.60 8.56 -11.47
CA VAL A 105 23.05 8.55 -11.29
C VAL A 105 23.42 9.67 -10.35
N ARG A 106 24.23 9.36 -9.33
CA ARG A 106 24.71 10.36 -8.38
C ARG A 106 25.89 11.13 -8.96
N ASP A 107 25.77 12.45 -8.96
CA ASP A 107 26.90 13.35 -9.18
C ASP A 107 27.81 13.33 -7.94
N PRO A 108 29.09 12.97 -8.05
CA PRO A 108 30.02 12.94 -6.92
C PRO A 108 30.18 14.30 -6.21
N SER A 109 29.94 15.41 -6.91
CA SER A 109 29.98 16.76 -6.32
C SER A 109 28.74 17.07 -5.47
N ARG A 110 27.69 16.24 -5.54
CA ARG A 110 26.41 16.42 -4.83
C ARG A 110 26.02 15.13 -4.11
N PRO A 111 26.78 14.73 -3.07
CA PRO A 111 26.48 13.52 -2.32
C PRO A 111 25.16 13.65 -1.55
N LEU A 112 24.60 12.49 -1.17
CA LEU A 112 23.56 12.44 -0.15
C LEU A 112 24.17 12.88 1.18
N GLN A 113 23.65 13.96 1.75
CA GLN A 113 24.20 14.62 2.92
C GLN A 113 23.34 14.41 4.17
N LEU A 114 22.05 14.12 4.00
CA LEU A 114 21.10 14.08 5.11
C LEU A 114 20.06 12.97 4.95
N ILE A 115 19.87 12.19 6.02
CA ILE A 115 18.89 11.11 6.12
C ILE A 115 17.94 11.42 7.28
N CYS A 116 16.68 11.69 6.97
CA CYS A 116 15.66 12.01 7.97
C CYS A 116 14.74 10.80 8.20
N VAL A 117 15.05 9.99 9.20
CA VAL A 117 14.48 8.65 9.43
C VAL A 117 13.14 8.64 10.18
N GLY A 118 12.57 9.82 10.45
CA GLY A 118 11.29 9.92 11.16
C GLY A 118 10.13 9.31 10.38
N PHE A 119 9.21 8.69 11.11
CA PHE A 119 8.04 8.06 10.51
C PHE A 119 7.19 9.04 9.69
N PRO A 120 6.41 8.53 8.71
CA PRO A 120 5.37 9.32 8.10
C PRO A 120 4.51 10.01 9.16
N ARG A 121 4.06 11.21 8.82
CA ARG A 121 3.23 12.08 9.68
C ARG A 121 3.97 12.72 10.86
N THR A 122 5.31 12.66 10.94
CA THR A 122 6.09 13.43 11.93
C THR A 122 6.67 14.74 11.38
N GLY A 123 5.96 15.39 10.45
CA GLY A 123 6.40 16.65 9.85
C GLY A 123 7.40 16.48 8.70
N THR A 124 7.45 15.31 8.08
CA THR A 124 8.38 14.95 6.99
C THR A 124 8.32 15.92 5.80
N GLU A 125 7.13 16.33 5.36
CA GLU A 125 7.00 17.28 4.25
C GLU A 125 7.44 18.70 4.63
N SER A 126 7.11 19.15 5.84
CA SER A 126 7.60 20.43 6.37
C SER A 126 9.12 20.46 6.44
N LEU A 127 9.72 19.36 6.92
CA LEU A 127 11.16 19.19 6.96
C LEU A 127 11.76 19.19 5.55
N ALA A 128 11.14 18.50 4.58
CA ALA A 128 11.60 18.51 3.19
C ALA A 128 11.59 19.92 2.58
N GLN A 129 10.55 20.72 2.83
CA GLN A 129 10.49 22.12 2.40
C GLN A 129 11.53 22.99 3.12
N ALA A 130 11.74 22.79 4.42
CA ALA A 130 12.74 23.51 5.20
C ALA A 130 14.16 23.25 4.65
N LEU A 131 14.49 21.99 4.39
CA LEU A 131 15.77 21.60 3.80
C LEU A 131 15.95 22.17 2.38
N THR A 132 14.90 22.16 1.56
CA THR A 132 14.93 22.82 0.24
C THR A 132 15.27 24.32 0.38
N HIS A 133 14.66 24.99 1.37
CA HIS A 133 14.94 26.40 1.66
C HIS A 133 16.38 26.64 2.15
N LEU A 134 16.98 25.69 2.88
CA LEU A 134 18.38 25.72 3.31
C LEU A 134 19.39 25.38 2.18
N GLY A 135 18.92 25.24 0.93
CA GLY A 135 19.76 25.06 -0.24
C GLY A 135 20.05 23.60 -0.62
N TYR A 136 19.37 22.63 0.01
CA TYR A 136 19.41 21.24 -0.45
C TYR A 136 18.64 21.14 -1.76
N SER A 137 19.38 20.88 -2.85
CA SER A 137 18.85 21.04 -4.19
C SER A 137 17.70 20.11 -4.57
N HIS A 138 17.67 18.90 -4.00
CA HIS A 138 16.52 18.01 -4.09
C HIS A 138 16.42 17.16 -2.82
N VAL A 139 15.25 17.19 -2.19
CA VAL A 139 14.94 16.43 -0.98
C VAL A 139 13.87 15.41 -1.31
N TYR A 140 14.26 14.15 -1.34
CA TYR A 140 13.34 13.06 -1.65
C TYR A 140 12.38 12.85 -0.49
N HIS A 141 11.11 12.66 -0.81
CA HIS A 141 10.03 12.42 0.12
C HIS A 141 9.25 11.19 -0.34
N GLY A 142 8.40 10.63 0.52
CA GLY A 142 7.49 9.54 0.13
C GLY A 142 6.53 9.94 -1.00
N TRP A 143 6.36 11.24 -1.23
CA TRP A 143 5.55 11.73 -2.35
C TRP A 143 6.20 11.43 -3.70
N ASP A 144 7.53 11.46 -3.80
CA ASP A 144 8.23 11.18 -5.04
C ASP A 144 8.03 9.73 -5.50
N ILE A 145 7.85 8.78 -4.57
CA ILE A 145 7.49 7.38 -4.91
C ILE A 145 6.16 7.33 -5.70
N VAL A 146 5.18 8.11 -5.26
CA VAL A 146 3.78 8.06 -5.74
C VAL A 146 3.56 8.97 -6.94
N TYR A 147 4.22 10.14 -6.93
CA TYR A 147 3.90 11.28 -7.76
C TYR A 147 5.01 11.68 -8.72
N ASP A 148 6.07 10.88 -8.84
CA ASP A 148 6.95 10.99 -10.00
C ASP A 148 6.10 10.99 -11.29
N PRO A 149 6.52 11.77 -12.32
CA PRO A 149 5.89 11.77 -13.63
C PRO A 149 5.73 10.34 -14.19
N SER A 150 4.72 10.13 -15.04
CA SER A 150 4.40 8.79 -15.56
C SER A 150 5.55 8.15 -16.35
N ASP A 151 6.34 8.96 -17.05
CA ASP A 151 7.58 8.57 -17.74
C ASP A 151 8.76 8.29 -16.80
N LEU A 152 8.62 8.63 -15.52
CA LEU A 152 9.63 8.50 -14.47
C LEU A 152 9.11 7.70 -13.27
N CYS A 153 8.25 6.70 -13.45
CA CYS A 153 7.72 5.94 -12.31
C CYS A 153 8.76 4.98 -11.68
N TYR A 154 9.38 5.37 -10.56
CA TYR A 154 10.39 4.56 -9.84
C TYR A 154 9.83 3.63 -8.74
N SER A 155 8.51 3.62 -8.51
CA SER A 155 7.85 2.71 -7.56
C SER A 155 8.29 1.23 -7.70
N PRO A 156 8.47 0.65 -8.92
CA PRO A 156 8.97 -0.72 -9.07
C PRO A 156 10.37 -0.93 -8.46
N GLY A 157 11.24 0.08 -8.50
CA GLY A 157 12.57 0.02 -7.90
C GLY A 157 12.51 -0.04 -6.37
N TRP A 158 11.61 0.72 -5.75
CA TRP A 158 11.36 0.63 -4.31
C TRP A 158 10.77 -0.74 -3.92
N VAL A 159 9.92 -1.34 -4.76
CA VAL A 159 9.45 -2.72 -4.55
C VAL A 159 10.60 -3.73 -4.59
N LYS A 160 11.53 -3.59 -5.56
CA LYS A 160 12.75 -4.42 -5.64
C LYS A 160 13.56 -4.34 -4.35
N LEU A 161 13.79 -3.14 -3.81
CA LEU A 161 14.51 -2.96 -2.54
C LEU A 161 13.75 -3.53 -1.35
N ALA A 162 12.43 -3.32 -1.27
CA ALA A 162 11.60 -3.85 -0.20
C ALA A 162 11.56 -5.39 -0.22
N ARG A 163 11.54 -6.02 -1.39
CA ARG A 163 11.67 -7.49 -1.54
C ARG A 163 13.02 -7.97 -1.03
N LYS A 164 14.11 -7.30 -1.42
CA LYS A 164 15.46 -7.61 -0.94
C LYS A 164 15.55 -7.54 0.59
N LYS A 165 14.96 -6.51 1.20
CA LYS A 165 14.94 -6.31 2.66
C LYS A 165 14.08 -7.34 3.41
N PHE A 166 12.81 -7.48 3.02
CA PHE A 166 11.82 -8.21 3.83
C PHE A 166 11.64 -9.68 3.43
N TYR A 167 12.05 -10.05 2.22
CA TYR A 167 11.87 -11.39 1.67
C TYR A 167 13.16 -11.88 0.99
N PRO A 168 14.30 -11.93 1.71
CA PRO A 168 15.55 -12.38 1.14
C PRO A 168 15.43 -13.85 0.67
N PRO A 169 16.10 -14.24 -0.43
CA PRO A 169 16.18 -15.64 -0.80
C PRO A 169 16.83 -16.45 0.32
N PRO A 170 16.42 -17.73 0.53
CA PRO A 170 17.03 -18.58 1.55
C PRO A 170 18.53 -18.74 1.26
N VAL A 171 19.35 -18.44 2.27
CA VAL A 171 20.81 -18.54 2.18
C VAL A 171 21.20 -20.01 2.04
N SER A 172 22.00 -20.35 1.02
CA SER A 172 22.55 -21.69 0.87
C SER A 172 23.41 -22.03 2.09
N SER A 173 23.23 -23.23 2.63
CA SER A 173 23.75 -23.76 3.90
C SER A 173 25.28 -23.89 4.02
N THR A 174 26.05 -23.14 3.23
CA THR A 174 27.52 -23.16 3.20
C THR A 174 28.16 -21.90 3.79
N HIS A 175 27.41 -20.99 4.43
CA HIS A 175 27.95 -19.76 4.99
C HIS A 175 28.43 -19.93 6.44
N ASP A 176 29.67 -19.48 6.66
CA ASP A 176 30.29 -19.17 7.95
C ASP A 176 29.35 -18.29 8.80
N LEU A 177 29.04 -18.73 10.03
CA LEU A 177 28.13 -18.06 10.98
C LEU A 177 28.64 -16.68 11.44
N SER A 178 29.85 -16.29 11.05
CA SER A 178 30.47 -15.00 11.39
C SER A 178 30.08 -13.83 10.46
N GLN A 179 29.42 -14.09 9.32
CA GLN A 179 28.99 -13.05 8.37
C GLN A 179 27.47 -12.84 8.43
N PRO A 180 26.97 -11.59 8.49
CA PRO A 180 25.53 -11.34 8.49
C PRO A 180 24.92 -11.84 7.17
N SER A 181 23.98 -12.78 7.30
CA SER A 181 23.31 -13.51 6.23
C SER A 181 22.24 -12.70 5.48
N GLN A 182 22.15 -11.39 5.71
CA GLN A 182 21.13 -10.54 5.08
C GLN A 182 21.65 -9.96 3.76
N PRO A 183 20.83 -9.93 2.71
CA PRO A 183 21.22 -9.30 1.45
C PRO A 183 21.48 -7.81 1.68
N VAL A 184 22.73 -7.40 1.49
CA VAL A 184 23.16 -6.01 1.63
C VAL A 184 22.55 -5.18 0.51
N ILE A 185 21.67 -4.22 0.84
CA ILE A 185 21.26 -3.17 -0.09
C ILE A 185 22.44 -2.21 -0.23
N SER A 186 22.97 -2.12 -1.44
CA SER A 186 24.19 -1.36 -1.74
C SER A 186 23.91 0.13 -1.89
N LYS A 187 24.98 0.94 -1.89
CA LYS A 187 24.88 2.36 -2.22
C LYS A 187 24.37 2.56 -3.64
N GLU A 188 24.82 1.73 -4.58
CA GLU A 188 24.42 1.74 -5.98
C GLU A 188 22.92 1.44 -6.12
N ASP A 189 22.41 0.44 -5.39
CA ASP A 189 20.97 0.12 -5.34
C ASP A 189 20.13 1.34 -4.94
N PHE A 190 20.60 2.12 -3.96
CA PHE A 190 19.94 3.37 -3.56
C PHE A 190 20.14 4.49 -4.57
N ASP A 191 21.31 4.60 -5.20
CA ASP A 191 21.59 5.64 -6.19
C ASP A 191 20.71 5.51 -7.44
N GLU A 192 20.32 4.28 -7.83
CA GLU A 192 19.33 4.05 -8.90
C GLU A 192 18.01 4.82 -8.66
N LEU A 193 17.65 5.10 -7.39
CA LEU A 193 16.41 5.76 -6.98
C LEU A 193 16.62 7.17 -6.41
N LEU A 194 17.74 7.41 -5.74
CA LEU A 194 18.04 8.62 -4.96
C LEU A 194 19.23 9.42 -5.52
N GLY A 195 19.83 9.01 -6.65
CA GLY A 195 21.10 9.58 -7.13
C GLY A 195 21.08 11.10 -7.34
N HIS A 196 19.92 11.64 -7.70
CA HIS A 196 19.69 13.07 -7.90
C HIS A 196 19.41 13.89 -6.61
N CYS A 197 19.30 13.25 -5.44
CA CYS A 197 18.92 13.90 -4.18
C CYS A 197 20.12 14.16 -3.28
N GLN A 198 20.04 15.22 -2.46
CA GLN A 198 21.00 15.48 -1.39
C GLN A 198 20.45 15.19 0.01
N ALA A 199 19.13 15.02 0.13
CA ALA A 199 18.49 14.59 1.36
C ALA A 199 17.33 13.63 1.07
N VAL A 200 16.98 12.80 2.05
CA VAL A 200 15.85 11.85 1.96
C VAL A 200 15.03 11.87 3.26
N THR A 201 13.71 11.83 3.12
CA THR A 201 12.74 11.93 4.22
C THR A 201 11.63 10.87 4.05
N ASP A 202 10.79 10.70 5.09
CA ASP A 202 9.53 9.94 5.02
C ASP A 202 9.72 8.42 4.78
N ALA A 203 8.81 7.74 4.08
CA ALA A 203 8.84 6.27 3.94
C ALA A 203 10.17 5.71 3.40
N PRO A 204 10.83 6.27 2.36
CA PRO A 204 12.17 5.86 1.94
C PRO A 204 13.18 5.82 3.08
N ALA A 205 13.28 6.91 3.84
CA ALA A 205 14.27 7.06 4.91
C ALA A 205 13.92 6.22 6.14
N SER A 206 12.64 6.22 6.53
CA SER A 206 12.19 5.53 7.75
C SER A 206 12.15 4.01 7.59
N VAL A 207 11.76 3.49 6.41
CA VAL A 207 11.72 2.04 6.15
C VAL A 207 13.13 1.47 5.98
N PHE A 208 14.02 2.19 5.30
CA PHE A 208 15.39 1.73 4.98
C PHE A 208 16.46 2.41 5.84
N ALA A 209 16.12 2.88 7.04
CA ALA A 209 17.01 3.67 7.88
C ALA A 209 18.38 3.00 8.10
N SER A 210 18.39 1.74 8.53
CA SER A 210 19.62 0.98 8.77
C SER A 210 20.49 0.85 7.52
N GLU A 211 19.88 0.53 6.39
CA GLU A 211 20.57 0.29 5.12
C GLU A 211 21.08 1.60 4.51
N LEU A 212 20.30 2.69 4.60
CA LEU A 212 20.72 4.02 4.16
C LEU A 212 21.88 4.54 5.00
N ILE A 213 21.83 4.44 6.33
CA ILE A 213 22.92 4.86 7.21
C ILE A 213 24.20 4.06 6.90
N THR A 214 24.05 2.76 6.66
CA THR A 214 25.18 1.89 6.30
C THR A 214 25.75 2.25 4.92
N ALA A 215 24.90 2.55 3.93
CA ALA A 215 25.31 2.88 2.57
C ALA A 215 25.90 4.30 2.43
N TYR A 216 25.53 5.22 3.32
CA TYR A 216 25.95 6.62 3.32
C TYR A 216 26.46 7.03 4.71
N PRO A 217 27.61 6.50 5.17
CA PRO A 217 28.12 6.75 6.52
C PRO A 217 28.51 8.22 6.76
N GLU A 218 28.79 8.97 5.70
CA GLU A 218 29.11 10.41 5.75
C GLU A 218 27.87 11.31 5.88
N ALA A 219 26.66 10.77 5.67
CA ALA A 219 25.43 11.54 5.75
C ALA A 219 25.03 11.75 7.21
N LEU A 220 24.60 12.97 7.54
CA LEU A 220 24.00 13.27 8.83
C LEU A 220 22.64 12.57 8.96
N VAL A 221 22.29 12.18 10.18
CA VAL A 221 21.04 11.46 10.47
C VAL A 221 20.19 12.26 11.44
N ILE A 222 18.94 12.55 11.04
CA ILE A 222 17.93 13.19 11.88
C ILE A 222 16.79 12.22 12.13
N LEU A 223 16.48 11.97 13.40
CA LEU A 223 15.21 11.36 13.80
C LEU A 223 14.18 12.45 14.05
N ASN A 224 13.35 12.74 13.04
CA ASN A 224 12.28 13.72 13.16
C ASN A 224 11.02 13.11 13.81
N GLN A 225 10.50 13.77 14.86
CA GLN A 225 9.37 13.29 15.65
C GLN A 225 8.30 14.36 15.88
N ARG A 226 7.18 13.91 16.46
CA ARG A 226 6.17 14.78 17.08
C ARG A 226 6.18 14.52 18.58
N ARG A 227 6.13 15.60 19.37
CA ARG A 227 6.09 15.47 20.84
C ARG A 227 4.80 14.79 21.29
N ASP A 228 3.69 15.14 20.64
CA ASP A 228 2.37 14.58 20.94
C ASP A 228 2.09 13.33 20.09
N ILE A 229 2.32 12.16 20.70
CA ILE A 229 2.06 10.85 20.09
C ILE A 229 0.58 10.68 19.73
N THR A 230 -0.35 11.22 20.52
CA THR A 230 -1.78 11.12 20.25
C THR A 230 -2.15 11.88 18.98
N LYS A 231 -1.64 13.10 18.80
CA LYS A 231 -1.82 13.88 17.56
C LYS A 231 -1.13 13.21 16.37
N TRP A 232 0.01 12.58 16.56
CA TRP A 232 0.65 11.79 15.51
C TRP A 232 -0.24 10.61 15.10
N LYS A 233 -0.73 9.82 16.06
CA LYS A 233 -1.65 8.69 15.80
C LYS A 233 -2.90 9.13 15.06
N GLN A 234 -3.57 10.20 15.51
CA GLN A 234 -4.76 10.74 14.82
C GLN A 234 -4.45 11.18 13.38
N SER A 235 -3.27 11.79 13.15
CA SER A 235 -2.81 12.17 11.81
C SER A 235 -2.57 10.94 10.94
N LEU A 236 -1.98 9.88 11.50
CA LEU A 236 -1.76 8.60 10.83
C LEU A 236 -3.08 7.95 10.43
N GLU A 237 -4.03 7.80 11.35
CA GLU A 237 -5.35 7.20 11.11
C GLU A 237 -6.13 7.95 10.04
N LYS A 238 -6.19 9.29 10.14
CA LYS A 238 -6.94 10.13 9.20
C LYS A 238 -6.40 10.07 7.76
N THR A 239 -5.12 9.74 7.60
CA THR A 239 -4.38 9.92 6.36
C THR A 239 -4.03 8.57 5.73
N ILE A 240 -3.17 7.81 6.41
CA ILE A 240 -2.58 6.57 5.92
C ILE A 240 -3.59 5.45 6.00
N LEU A 241 -4.24 5.26 7.16
CA LEU A 241 -5.25 4.20 7.28
C LEU A 241 -6.45 4.44 6.37
N LYS A 242 -6.88 5.70 6.21
CA LYS A 242 -7.97 6.05 5.30
C LYS A 242 -7.64 5.76 3.83
N ALA A 243 -6.38 5.96 3.41
CA ALA A 243 -5.95 5.60 2.06
C ALA A 243 -6.02 4.08 1.85
N ASN A 244 -5.54 3.30 2.84
CA ASN A 244 -5.61 1.84 2.83
C ASN A 244 -7.07 1.31 2.83
N GLU A 245 -7.99 2.00 3.49
CA GLU A 245 -9.43 1.65 3.50
C GLU A 245 -10.18 2.10 2.23
N SER A 246 -9.52 2.79 1.29
CA SER A 246 -10.15 3.32 0.09
C SER A 246 -10.41 2.23 -0.96
N TRP A 247 -11.67 1.82 -1.09
CA TRP A 247 -12.12 0.91 -2.15
C TRP A 247 -11.85 1.43 -3.56
N ALA A 248 -12.01 2.73 -3.78
CA ALA A 248 -11.75 3.34 -5.08
C ALA A 248 -10.27 3.22 -5.46
N PHE A 249 -9.37 3.49 -4.51
CA PHE A 249 -7.93 3.36 -4.75
C PHE A 249 -7.52 1.90 -4.94
N TRP A 250 -8.08 0.99 -4.14
CA TRP A 250 -7.88 -0.45 -4.31
C TRP A 250 -8.33 -0.93 -5.69
N ILE A 251 -9.55 -0.61 -6.14
CA ILE A 251 -10.06 -0.99 -7.46
C ILE A 251 -9.18 -0.39 -8.57
N ALA A 252 -8.84 0.90 -8.48
CA ALA A 252 -7.98 1.55 -9.47
C ALA A 252 -6.60 0.88 -9.56
N SER A 253 -6.06 0.37 -8.45
CA SER A 253 -4.79 -0.36 -8.44
C SER A 253 -4.83 -1.68 -9.23
N TRP A 254 -6.02 -2.26 -9.49
CA TRP A 254 -6.19 -3.44 -10.35
C TRP A 254 -6.43 -3.09 -11.82
N LEU A 255 -6.63 -1.80 -12.13
CA LEU A 255 -7.01 -1.35 -13.46
C LEU A 255 -5.97 -0.41 -14.07
N ASP A 256 -5.07 0.16 -13.29
CA ASP A 256 -3.99 1.03 -13.76
C ASP A 256 -2.63 0.57 -13.22
N ARG A 257 -1.61 0.55 -14.09
CA ARG A 257 -0.29 0.01 -13.73
C ARG A 257 0.52 0.90 -12.79
N GLU A 258 0.40 2.22 -12.91
CA GLU A 258 1.12 3.11 -11.98
C GLU A 258 0.43 3.10 -10.62
N CYS A 259 -0.90 3.11 -10.62
CA CYS A 259 -1.69 2.93 -9.41
C CYS A 259 -1.40 1.58 -8.74
N PHE A 260 -1.23 0.50 -9.51
CA PHE A 260 -0.78 -0.81 -9.02
C PHE A 260 0.55 -0.67 -8.28
N TRP A 261 1.58 -0.09 -8.90
CA TRP A 261 2.90 0.02 -8.29
C TRP A 261 2.91 0.92 -7.05
N ALA A 262 2.17 2.03 -7.07
CA ALA A 262 2.03 2.91 -5.92
C ALA A 262 1.30 2.23 -4.74
N TRP A 263 0.23 1.48 -5.02
CA TRP A 263 -0.44 0.68 -4.00
C TRP A 263 0.49 -0.44 -3.49
N HIS A 264 1.14 -1.15 -4.40
CA HIS A 264 1.97 -2.33 -4.09
C HIS A 264 3.20 -1.96 -3.26
N VAL A 265 3.85 -0.84 -3.57
CA VAL A 265 4.98 -0.36 -2.76
C VAL A 265 4.53 0.06 -1.37
N TYR A 266 3.45 0.83 -1.21
CA TYR A 266 3.05 1.34 0.10
C TYR A 266 2.26 0.35 0.94
N GLU A 267 1.13 -0.10 0.43
CA GLU A 267 0.11 -0.83 1.20
C GLU A 267 0.50 -2.28 1.42
N ARG A 268 1.31 -2.85 0.53
CA ARG A 268 1.74 -4.24 0.64
C ARG A 268 3.12 -4.36 1.27
N LEU A 269 4.06 -3.47 0.94
CA LEU A 269 5.46 -3.64 1.33
C LEU A 269 5.92 -2.66 2.40
N LEU A 270 5.94 -1.35 2.11
CA LEU A 270 6.57 -0.36 2.97
C LEU A 270 5.83 -0.17 4.29
N TRP A 271 4.52 0.13 4.29
CA TRP A 271 3.81 0.38 5.56
C TRP A 271 3.67 -0.86 6.44
N PRO A 272 3.27 -2.04 5.91
CA PRO A 272 3.29 -3.26 6.72
C PRO A 272 4.69 -3.56 7.25
N GLY A 273 5.75 -3.36 6.46
CA GLY A 273 7.13 -3.52 6.90
C GLY A 273 7.52 -2.53 8.00
N LEU A 274 7.22 -1.24 7.81
CA LEU A 274 7.56 -0.16 8.74
C LEU A 274 6.98 -0.39 10.13
N PHE A 275 5.69 -0.71 10.21
CA PHE A 275 4.99 -0.92 11.49
C PHE A 275 5.21 -2.32 12.08
N ARG A 276 5.94 -3.21 11.38
CA ARG A 276 6.34 -4.54 11.87
C ARG A 276 7.85 -4.67 12.15
N CYS A 277 8.67 -3.70 11.75
CA CYS A 277 10.11 -3.73 12.01
C CYS A 277 10.41 -3.60 13.50
N VAL A 278 11.18 -4.56 14.02
CA VAL A 278 11.76 -4.54 15.38
C VAL A 278 13.25 -4.26 15.22
N GLY A 279 13.69 -3.07 15.62
CA GLY A 279 15.10 -2.67 15.57
C GLY A 279 15.28 -1.20 15.96
N GLY A 280 16.31 -0.88 16.74
CA GLY A 280 16.69 0.50 17.06
C GLY A 280 17.51 1.13 15.93
N TYR A 281 17.53 2.47 15.87
CA TYR A 281 18.18 3.24 14.79
C TYR A 281 19.73 3.33 14.88
N GLY A 282 20.40 2.47 15.65
CA GLY A 282 21.83 2.67 15.95
C GLY A 282 22.09 4.00 16.65
N GLU A 283 23.29 4.57 16.48
CA GLU A 283 23.62 5.92 16.96
C GLU A 283 22.93 6.98 16.08
N LEU A 284 22.06 7.77 16.69
CA LEU A 284 21.34 8.86 16.03
C LEU A 284 22.14 10.15 16.13
N GLY A 285 22.32 10.87 15.02
CA GLY A 285 23.01 12.16 14.99
C GLY A 285 22.24 13.26 15.74
N ALA A 286 20.92 13.33 15.57
CA ALA A 286 20.05 14.21 16.35
C ALA A 286 18.59 13.71 16.41
N VAL A 287 17.90 14.08 17.49
CA VAL A 287 16.43 14.05 17.59
C VAL A 287 15.93 15.47 17.39
N TRP A 288 15.03 15.66 16.43
CA TRP A 288 14.40 16.94 16.14
C TRP A 288 12.88 16.78 16.16
N TYR A 289 12.19 17.71 16.79
CA TYR A 289 10.73 17.72 16.80
C TYR A 289 10.22 18.75 15.80
N ILE A 290 9.12 18.48 15.10
CA ILE A 290 8.50 19.46 14.20
C ILE A 290 8.18 20.79 14.91
N GLU A 291 7.89 20.71 16.22
CA GLU A 291 7.65 21.86 17.08
C GLU A 291 8.90 22.70 17.38
N ASP A 292 10.11 22.19 17.12
CA ASP A 292 11.38 22.88 17.38
C ASP A 292 11.70 23.95 16.34
N GLY A 293 11.17 23.82 15.12
CA GLY A 293 11.36 24.80 14.05
C GLY A 293 12.82 24.96 13.59
N TRP A 294 13.20 26.19 13.22
CA TRP A 294 14.48 26.47 12.57
C TRP A 294 15.70 26.34 13.47
N GLU A 295 15.66 26.90 14.69
CA GLU A 295 16.86 27.10 15.50
C GLU A 295 17.63 25.79 15.76
N PRO A 296 17.00 24.72 16.30
CA PRO A 296 17.73 23.47 16.54
C PRO A 296 18.14 22.76 15.25
N LEU A 297 17.34 22.88 14.18
CA LEU A 297 17.64 22.30 12.87
C LEU A 297 18.88 22.95 12.25
N CYS A 298 18.91 24.28 12.18
CA CYS A 298 20.00 25.02 11.55
C CYS A 298 21.29 24.89 12.36
N LYS A 299 21.21 24.86 13.70
CA LYS A 299 22.34 24.58 14.58
C LYS A 299 22.95 23.19 14.30
N PHE A 300 22.11 22.17 14.13
CA PHE A 300 22.58 20.82 13.83
C PHE A 300 23.22 20.73 12.44
N LEU A 301 22.68 21.44 11.45
CA LEU A 301 23.15 21.43 10.06
C LEU A 301 24.29 22.42 9.78
N ASP A 302 24.73 23.17 10.79
CA ASP A 302 25.68 24.28 10.64
C ASP A 302 25.26 25.28 9.54
N LYS A 303 24.02 25.76 9.65
CA LYS A 303 23.40 26.73 8.72
C LYS A 303 22.93 27.97 9.48
N GLU A 304 22.83 29.08 8.77
CA GLU A 304 22.16 30.28 9.27
C GLU A 304 20.65 30.04 9.40
N VAL A 305 20.06 30.58 10.47
CA VAL A 305 18.61 30.54 10.70
C VAL A 305 17.92 31.51 9.74
N PRO A 306 16.98 31.05 8.88
CA PRO A 306 16.25 31.95 8.00
C PRO A 306 15.30 32.89 8.76
N ASP A 307 15.15 34.13 8.27
CA ASP A 307 14.19 35.11 8.80
C ASP A 307 12.71 34.82 8.43
N THR A 308 12.41 33.64 7.88
CA THR A 308 11.06 33.24 7.47
C THR A 308 10.44 32.28 8.49
N PRO A 309 9.10 32.22 8.62
CA PRO A 309 8.46 31.21 9.46
C PRO A 309 8.80 29.79 9.01
N PHE A 310 8.96 28.86 9.97
CA PHE A 310 9.22 27.46 9.64
C PHE A 310 8.08 26.89 8.76
N PRO A 311 8.37 26.15 7.68
CA PRO A 311 7.34 25.64 6.79
C PRO A 311 6.33 24.75 7.51
N HIS A 312 5.05 25.09 7.39
CA HIS A 312 3.96 24.27 7.92
C HIS A 312 3.19 23.59 6.77
N ALA A 313 3.90 22.71 6.06
CA ALA A 313 3.37 21.93 4.97
C ALA A 313 2.39 20.84 5.47
N ASN A 314 1.58 20.29 4.55
CA ASN A 314 0.65 19.20 4.85
C ASN A 314 -0.44 19.53 5.90
N ALA A 315 -0.77 20.81 6.08
CA ALA A 315 -2.03 21.18 6.73
C ALA A 315 -3.20 20.67 5.88
N ALA A 316 -4.28 20.19 6.53
CA ALA A 316 -5.44 19.56 5.87
C ALA A 316 -6.16 20.46 4.84
N VAL A 317 -5.82 21.74 4.77
CA VAL A 317 -6.38 22.73 3.85
C VAL A 317 -5.24 23.30 3.00
N GLY A 318 -5.35 23.15 1.67
CA GLY A 318 -4.53 23.88 0.69
C GLY A 318 -3.47 23.08 -0.07
N GLY A 319 -2.74 22.16 0.58
CA GLY A 319 -1.63 21.43 -0.06
C GLY A 319 -1.92 19.96 -0.42
N TRP A 320 -2.54 19.24 0.51
CA TRP A 320 -2.87 17.80 0.40
C TRP A 320 -3.78 17.49 -0.79
N LYS A 321 -4.92 18.20 -0.87
CA LYS A 321 -5.98 17.89 -1.84
C LYS A 321 -5.53 18.06 -3.28
N ALA A 322 -4.76 19.10 -3.59
CA ALA A 322 -4.40 19.41 -4.97
C ALA A 322 -3.47 18.34 -5.60
N ARG A 323 -2.45 17.89 -4.86
CA ARG A 323 -1.52 16.84 -5.34
C ARG A 323 -2.18 15.46 -5.38
N GLU A 324 -2.95 15.14 -4.34
CA GLU A 324 -3.75 13.92 -4.28
C GLU A 324 -4.77 13.87 -5.43
N GLU A 325 -5.53 14.94 -5.64
CA GLU A 325 -6.55 15.03 -6.69
C GLU A 325 -5.93 14.93 -8.09
N GLN A 326 -4.77 15.54 -8.34
CA GLN A 326 -4.11 15.44 -9.64
C GLN A 326 -3.67 14.01 -9.96
N CYS A 327 -3.08 13.31 -8.99
CA CYS A 327 -2.58 11.94 -9.20
C CYS A 327 -3.70 10.90 -9.18
N ASN A 328 -4.68 11.08 -8.30
CA ASN A 328 -5.89 10.26 -8.31
C ASN A 328 -6.65 10.45 -9.62
N LYS A 329 -6.75 11.68 -10.15
CA LYS A 329 -7.44 11.93 -11.42
C LYS A 329 -6.81 11.15 -12.57
N ARG A 330 -5.48 11.23 -12.77
CA ARG A 330 -4.82 10.47 -13.86
C ARG A 330 -5.04 8.96 -13.73
N TRP A 331 -4.94 8.41 -12.52
CA TRP A 331 -5.08 6.98 -12.27
C TRP A 331 -6.51 6.51 -12.44
N VAL A 332 -7.46 7.28 -11.91
CA VAL A 332 -8.89 7.00 -12.01
C VAL A 332 -9.35 7.10 -13.46
N GLU A 333 -8.93 8.12 -14.21
CA GLU A 333 -9.25 8.25 -15.64
C GLU A 333 -8.72 7.06 -16.44
N ARG A 334 -7.45 6.68 -16.25
CA ARG A 334 -6.88 5.50 -16.93
C ARG A 334 -7.53 4.19 -16.48
N ALA A 335 -7.83 4.04 -15.20
CA ALA A 335 -8.56 2.89 -14.66
C ALA A 335 -9.95 2.75 -15.30
N PHE A 336 -10.67 3.86 -15.48
CA PHE A 336 -11.95 3.87 -16.19
C PHE A 336 -11.81 3.48 -17.66
N VAL A 337 -10.81 4.02 -18.36
CA VAL A 337 -10.53 3.64 -19.76
C VAL A 337 -10.20 2.15 -19.86
N ASN A 338 -9.34 1.65 -18.99
CA ASN A 338 -8.95 0.23 -18.99
C ASN A 338 -10.14 -0.67 -18.65
N LEU A 339 -10.98 -0.29 -17.68
CA LEU A 339 -12.22 -0.99 -17.39
C LEU A 339 -13.15 -1.03 -18.61
N PHE A 340 -13.34 0.11 -19.28
CA PHE A 340 -14.13 0.18 -20.49
C PHE A 340 -13.60 -0.73 -21.59
N LEU A 341 -12.28 -0.72 -21.84
CA LEU A 341 -11.63 -1.59 -22.82
C LEU A 341 -11.78 -3.08 -22.47
N ILE A 342 -11.66 -3.44 -21.19
CA ILE A 342 -11.90 -4.82 -20.72
C ILE A 342 -13.35 -5.22 -21.02
N VAL A 343 -14.32 -4.38 -20.67
CA VAL A 343 -15.76 -4.66 -20.90
C VAL A 343 -16.05 -4.80 -22.39
N VAL A 344 -15.56 -3.88 -23.24
CA VAL A 344 -15.73 -3.96 -24.70
C VAL A 344 -15.07 -5.22 -25.27
N GLY A 345 -13.88 -5.57 -24.80
CA GLY A 345 -13.18 -6.80 -25.19
C GLY A 345 -13.98 -8.05 -24.82
N MET A 346 -14.51 -8.10 -23.60
CA MET A 346 -15.37 -9.21 -23.14
C MET A 346 -16.66 -9.32 -23.96
N ILE A 347 -17.34 -8.20 -24.24
CA ILE A 347 -18.53 -8.18 -25.10
C ILE A 347 -18.18 -8.67 -26.50
N SER A 348 -17.07 -8.21 -27.07
CA SER A 348 -16.62 -8.61 -28.41
C SER A 348 -16.31 -10.11 -28.48
N LEU A 349 -15.70 -10.68 -27.44
CA LEU A 349 -15.45 -12.12 -27.33
C LEU A 349 -16.75 -12.92 -27.27
N VAL A 350 -17.74 -12.46 -26.48
CA VAL A 350 -19.06 -13.09 -26.39
C VAL A 350 -19.79 -13.05 -27.72
N LEU A 351 -19.82 -11.89 -28.39
CA LEU A 351 -20.44 -11.73 -29.70
C LEU A 351 -19.75 -12.59 -30.77
N PHE A 352 -18.42 -12.68 -30.74
CA PHE A 352 -17.67 -13.53 -31.66
C PHE A 352 -17.93 -15.01 -31.43
N ALA A 353 -18.00 -15.45 -30.18
CA ALA A 353 -18.36 -16.82 -29.84
C ALA A 353 -19.80 -17.14 -30.27
N TRP A 354 -20.73 -16.21 -30.06
CA TRP A 354 -22.13 -16.34 -30.50
C TRP A 354 -22.26 -16.40 -32.03
N TRP A 355 -21.49 -15.58 -32.77
CA TRP A 355 -21.50 -15.59 -34.24
C TRP A 355 -20.92 -16.88 -34.85
N ARG A 356 -20.06 -17.60 -34.11
CA ARG A 356 -19.47 -18.87 -34.55
C ARG A 356 -20.33 -20.10 -34.25
N TRP A 357 -21.32 -19.98 -33.37
CA TRP A 357 -22.34 -21.00 -33.11
C TRP A 357 -23.53 -20.77 -34.04
#